data_AF-A0A1H9SVU8-F1
#
_entry.id   AF-A0A1H9SVU8-F1
#
_cell.length_a   1.000
_cell.length_b   1.000
_cell.length_c   1.000
_cell.angle_alpha   90.00
_cell.angle_beta   90.00
_cell.angle_gamma   90.00
#
_symmetry.space_group_name_H-M   'P 1'
#
loop_
_entity.id
_entity.type
_entity.pdbx_description
1 polymer ?
#
loop_
_entity_poly.entity_id
_entity_poly.type
_entity_poly.pdbx_seq_one_letter_code
_entity_poly.pdbx_strand_id
1 'polypeptide(L)'
;MMREIKFRAWDGERLRQVWGLSWIDGELDAVNTPKYHGPVDEDVEVMQYAGLTDKNGVEIYEGDILKVWHEDEYVPYRDSGGGIIDYDREEGFSQIGVVGVTGCSFDYKTTKTISGKHEEIHMPIDWLNNYEVVGNIYENANLLNETEA
;
A
#
# COMPACT_ATOMS: atom_id res chain seq x y z
N MET A 1 -6.65 19.78 -7.22
CA MET A 1 -7.63 18.78 -7.69
C MET A 1 -8.31 18.18 -6.45
N MET A 2 -9.59 17.81 -6.49
CA MET A 2 -10.25 17.15 -5.35
C MET A 2 -9.93 15.66 -5.39
N ARG A 3 -9.48 15.08 -4.26
CA ARG A 3 -9.28 13.64 -4.14
C ARG A 3 -10.63 12.93 -4.13
N GLU A 4 -10.73 11.81 -4.83
CA GLU A 4 -11.91 10.94 -4.71
C GLU A 4 -11.90 10.24 -3.35
N ILE A 5 -13.07 10.18 -2.72
CA ILE A 5 -13.27 9.47 -1.46
C ILE A 5 -14.04 8.19 -1.78
N LYS A 6 -13.36 7.05 -1.66
CA LYS A 6 -13.90 5.72 -1.89
C LYS A 6 -13.52 4.81 -0.73
N PHE A 7 -14.37 3.83 -0.47
CA PHE A 7 -14.19 2.86 0.60
C PHE A 7 -14.49 1.46 0.08
N ARG A 8 -13.78 0.49 0.64
CA ARG A 8 -14.10 -0.94 0.53
C ARG A 8 -14.13 -1.52 1.94
N ALA A 9 -14.76 -2.66 2.10
CA ALA A 9 -14.82 -3.36 3.38
C ALA A 9 -14.51 -4.83 3.19
N TRP A 10 -13.81 -5.42 4.15
CA TRP A 10 -13.73 -6.86 4.32
C TRP A 10 -14.92 -7.31 5.17
N ASP A 11 -15.68 -8.29 4.70
CA ASP A 11 -16.88 -8.81 5.38
C ASP A 11 -16.66 -10.16 6.09
N GLY A 12 -15.41 -10.55 6.33
CA GLY A 12 -15.04 -11.88 6.81
C GLY A 12 -14.87 -12.94 5.71
N GLU A 13 -15.42 -12.72 4.51
CA GLU A 13 -15.30 -13.65 3.38
C GLU A 13 -14.58 -13.06 2.16
N ARG A 14 -14.87 -11.81 1.82
CA ARG A 14 -14.36 -11.14 0.60
C ARG A 14 -14.35 -9.62 0.75
N LEU A 15 -13.54 -8.96 -0.08
CA LEU A 15 -13.63 -7.51 -0.23
C LEU A 15 -14.91 -7.09 -0.97
N ARG A 16 -15.59 -6.07 -0.45
CA ARG A 16 -16.76 -5.44 -1.07
C ARG A 16 -16.60 -3.94 -1.19
N GLN A 17 -17.12 -3.38 -2.27
CA GLN A 17 -17.25 -1.94 -2.38
C GLN A 17 -18.28 -1.43 -1.36
N VAL A 18 -17.95 -0.33 -0.69
CA VAL A 18 -18.85 0.37 0.22
C VAL A 18 -19.61 1.43 -0.58
N TRP A 19 -20.93 1.41 -0.49
CA TRP A 19 -21.84 2.39 -1.10
C TRP A 19 -22.28 3.46 -0.12
N GLY A 20 -22.22 3.18 1.18
CA GLY A 20 -22.59 4.13 2.22
C GLY A 20 -22.07 3.73 3.58
N LEU A 21 -21.84 4.74 4.41
CA LEU A 21 -21.44 4.63 5.79
C LEU A 21 -22.40 5.48 6.62
N SER A 22 -22.84 5.00 7.78
CA SER A 22 -23.62 5.78 8.76
C SER A 22 -22.87 5.91 10.06
N TRP A 23 -23.09 7.02 10.76
CA TRP A 23 -22.51 7.30 12.07
C TRP A 23 -23.60 7.63 13.08
N ILE A 24 -23.45 7.11 14.29
CA ILE A 24 -24.26 7.44 15.46
C ILE A 24 -23.30 7.84 16.58
N ASP A 25 -23.55 8.98 17.22
CA ASP A 25 -22.74 9.50 18.33
C ASP A 25 -21.23 9.61 18.06
N GLY A 26 -20.85 9.77 16.79
CA GLY A 26 -19.46 9.92 16.35
C GLY A 26 -18.75 8.59 16.03
N GLU A 27 -19.42 7.47 16.22
CA GLU A 27 -18.92 6.13 15.91
C GLU A 27 -19.56 5.61 14.62
N LEU A 28 -18.81 4.78 13.88
CA LEU A 28 -19.30 4.15 12.67
C LEU A 28 -20.35 3.11 13.06
N ASP A 29 -21.58 3.31 12.62
CA ASP A 29 -22.74 2.52 13.02
C ASP A 29 -23.08 1.44 11.99
N ALA A 30 -23.08 1.76 10.69
CA ALA A 30 -23.43 0.80 9.64
C ALA A 30 -22.59 0.97 8.38
N VAL A 31 -22.38 -0.16 7.70
CA VAL A 31 -21.74 -0.23 6.38
C VAL A 31 -22.76 -0.78 5.38
N ASN A 32 -22.87 -0.09 4.25
CA ASN A 32 -23.74 -0.47 3.16
C ASN A 32 -22.88 -0.93 1.98
N THR A 33 -23.08 -2.16 1.55
CA THR A 33 -22.44 -2.78 0.38
C THR A 33 -23.52 -3.40 -0.52
N PRO A 34 -23.21 -3.86 -1.74
CA PRO A 34 -24.21 -4.46 -2.63
C PRO A 34 -24.99 -5.67 -2.05
N LYS A 35 -24.47 -6.33 -1.00
CA LYS A 35 -25.09 -7.51 -0.39
C LYS A 35 -25.30 -7.42 1.12
N TYR A 36 -24.79 -6.37 1.76
CA TYR A 36 -24.85 -6.20 3.20
C TYR A 36 -25.32 -4.79 3.53
N HIS A 37 -26.37 -4.70 4.35
CA HIS A 37 -26.90 -3.46 4.88
C HIS A 37 -27.16 -3.70 6.36
N GLY A 38 -26.20 -3.37 7.21
CA GLY A 38 -26.30 -3.72 8.61
C GLY A 38 -25.28 -2.98 9.44
N PRO A 39 -25.44 -3.07 10.77
CA PRO A 39 -24.50 -2.47 11.70
C PRO A 39 -23.08 -2.98 11.42
N VAL A 40 -22.08 -2.15 11.70
CA VAL A 40 -20.71 -2.63 11.79
C VAL A 40 -20.64 -3.53 13.02
N ASP A 41 -20.38 -4.81 12.80
CA ASP A 41 -19.96 -5.73 13.85
C ASP A 41 -18.42 -5.83 13.86
N GLU A 42 -17.87 -6.57 14.83
CA GLU A 42 -16.42 -6.72 15.00
C GLU A 42 -15.73 -7.36 13.78
N ASP A 43 -16.47 -7.97 12.85
CA ASP A 43 -15.92 -8.70 11.71
C ASP A 43 -15.82 -7.85 10.43
N VAL A 44 -16.40 -6.63 10.41
CA VAL A 44 -16.36 -5.74 9.25
C VAL A 44 -15.25 -4.70 9.38
N GLU A 45 -14.26 -4.80 8.49
CA GLU A 45 -13.13 -3.88 8.44
C GLU A 45 -13.23 -2.94 7.24
N VAL A 46 -13.33 -1.63 7.48
CA VAL A 46 -13.47 -0.61 6.42
C VAL A 46 -12.09 -0.03 6.07
N MET A 47 -11.77 -0.01 4.78
CA MET A 47 -10.51 0.51 4.23
C MET A 47 -10.78 1.68 3.28
N GLN A 48 -9.98 2.74 3.39
CA GLN A 48 -10.08 3.92 2.53
C GLN A 48 -9.16 3.83 1.30
N TYR A 49 -9.63 4.35 0.17
CA TYR A 49 -8.82 4.56 -1.04
C TYR A 49 -7.72 5.61 -0.79
N ALA A 50 -6.48 5.28 -1.15
CA ALA A 50 -5.30 6.11 -0.96
C ALA A 50 -5.24 7.33 -1.91
N GLY A 51 -6.11 7.39 -2.92
CA GLY A 51 -6.04 8.43 -3.95
C GLY A 51 -5.06 8.11 -5.08
N LEU A 52 -4.44 6.93 -5.07
CA LEU A 52 -3.37 6.51 -5.97
C LEU A 52 -3.74 5.20 -6.68
N THR A 53 -3.20 5.02 -7.89
CA THR A 53 -3.28 3.76 -8.64
C THR A 53 -1.87 3.23 -8.88
N ASP A 54 -1.71 1.91 -8.90
CA ASP A 54 -0.46 1.29 -9.31
C ASP A 54 -0.21 1.38 -10.83
N LYS A 55 0.92 0.82 -11.29
CA LYS A 55 1.30 0.83 -12.72
C LYS A 55 0.29 0.15 -13.65
N ASN A 56 -0.56 -0.74 -13.13
CA ASN A 56 -1.57 -1.49 -13.88
C ASN A 56 -2.94 -0.78 -13.84
N GLY A 57 -3.03 0.38 -13.20
CA GLY A 57 -4.27 1.12 -13.00
C GLY A 57 -5.15 0.57 -11.87
N VAL A 58 -4.60 -0.28 -10.99
CA VAL A 58 -5.32 -0.80 -9.83
C VAL A 58 -5.32 0.26 -8.73
N GLU A 59 -6.49 0.61 -8.23
CA GLU A 59 -6.66 1.53 -7.10
C GLU A 59 -6.06 0.95 -5.81
N ILE A 60 -5.32 1.78 -5.08
CA ILE A 60 -4.67 1.38 -3.83
C ILE A 60 -5.54 1.78 -2.64
N TYR A 61 -5.78 0.86 -1.73
CA TYR A 61 -6.53 1.05 -0.50
C TYR A 61 -5.66 0.73 0.72
N GLU A 62 -6.11 1.18 1.89
CA GLU A 62 -5.59 0.67 3.16
C GLU A 62 -5.62 -0.86 3.21
N GLY A 63 -4.58 -1.45 3.80
CA GLY A 63 -4.40 -2.89 3.91
C GLY A 63 -3.96 -3.58 2.60
N ASP A 64 -3.79 -2.87 1.48
CA ASP A 64 -3.15 -3.46 0.29
C ASP A 64 -1.68 -3.77 0.54
N ILE A 65 -1.24 -4.88 -0.05
CA ILE A 65 0.14 -5.34 -0.05
C ILE A 65 0.76 -4.87 -1.36
N LEU A 66 1.77 -4.01 -1.26
CA LEU A 66 2.53 -3.54 -2.41
C LEU A 66 3.82 -4.33 -2.53
N LYS A 67 4.14 -4.76 -3.76
CA LYS A 67 5.50 -5.10 -4.15
C LYS A 67 6.14 -3.84 -4.72
N VAL A 68 7.27 -3.44 -4.17
CA VAL A 68 8.04 -2.27 -4.60
C VAL A 68 9.38 -2.74 -5.17
N TRP A 69 9.89 -2.07 -6.20
CA TRP A 69 11.24 -2.32 -6.70
C TRP A 69 11.91 -1.08 -7.28
N HIS A 70 13.23 -1.09 -7.26
CA HIS A 70 14.08 -0.21 -8.04
C HIS A 70 14.92 -1.06 -8.98
N GLU A 71 15.07 -0.60 -10.22
CA GLU A 71 15.97 -1.19 -11.19
C GLU A 71 17.40 -0.71 -10.93
N ASP A 72 18.39 -1.44 -11.43
CA ASP A 72 19.77 -1.00 -11.35
C ASP A 72 19.93 0.33 -12.09
N GLU A 73 20.54 1.32 -11.43
CA GLU A 73 20.75 2.64 -12.02
C GLU A 73 22.25 2.97 -12.07
N TYR A 74 22.67 3.59 -13.17
CA TYR A 74 23.99 4.17 -13.32
C TYR A 74 23.91 5.65 -12.99
N VAL A 75 24.34 6.02 -11.79
CA VAL A 75 24.31 7.41 -11.30
C VAL A 75 25.63 8.12 -11.64
N PRO A 76 25.60 9.30 -12.27
CA PRO A 76 26.81 9.98 -12.70
C PRO A 76 27.63 10.48 -11.50
N TYR A 77 28.86 10.00 -11.37
CA TYR A 77 29.83 10.49 -10.41
C TYR A 77 30.41 11.81 -10.92
N ARG A 78 30.14 12.90 -10.19
CA ARG A 78 30.53 14.26 -10.58
C ARG A 78 31.74 14.76 -9.78
N ASP A 79 32.65 15.46 -10.45
CA ASP A 79 33.69 16.22 -9.77
C ASP A 79 33.14 17.48 -9.09
N SER A 80 34.01 18.18 -8.35
CA SER A 80 33.68 19.45 -7.70
C SER A 80 33.32 20.59 -8.67
N GLY A 81 33.64 20.44 -9.97
CA GLY A 81 33.24 21.37 -11.03
C GLY A 81 31.91 21.00 -11.70
N GLY A 82 31.29 19.89 -11.32
CA GLY A 82 30.04 19.37 -11.88
C GLY A 82 30.20 18.53 -13.15
N GLY A 83 31.43 18.26 -13.60
CA GLY A 83 31.73 17.38 -14.73
C GLY A 83 31.52 15.92 -14.37
N ILE A 84 30.92 15.14 -15.27
CA ILE A 84 30.75 13.69 -15.09
C ILE A 84 32.09 13.00 -15.33
N ILE A 85 32.61 12.31 -14.33
CA ILE A 85 33.88 11.57 -14.40
C ILE A 85 33.62 10.09 -14.70
N ASP A 86 32.61 9.51 -14.07
CA ASP A 86 32.26 8.10 -14.17
C ASP A 86 30.77 7.88 -13.83
N TYR A 87 30.33 6.63 -13.79
CA TYR A 87 29.03 6.22 -13.29
C TYR A 87 29.20 5.17 -12.18
N ASP A 88 28.66 5.46 -11.00
CA ASP A 88 28.49 4.44 -9.97
C ASP A 88 27.26 3.60 -10.29
N ARG A 89 27.33 2.29 -10.03
CA ARG A 89 26.17 1.40 -10.14
C ARG A 89 25.50 1.30 -8.77
N GLU A 90 24.27 1.78 -8.68
CA GLU A 90 23.39 1.48 -7.56
C GLU A 90 22.63 0.20 -7.85
N GLU A 91 22.80 -0.82 -7.01
CA GLU A 91 22.06 -2.07 -7.13
C GLU A 91 20.58 -1.83 -6.79
N GLY A 92 19.72 -2.27 -7.69
CA GLY A 92 18.28 -2.25 -7.49
C GLY A 92 17.86 -3.10 -6.29
N PHE A 93 16.64 -2.87 -5.80
CA PHE A 93 16.07 -3.63 -4.71
C PHE A 93 14.64 -4.03 -5.01
N SER A 94 14.13 -5.02 -4.28
CA SER A 94 12.69 -5.30 -4.27
C SER A 94 12.24 -5.74 -2.89
N GLN A 95 11.05 -5.30 -2.50
CA GLN A 95 10.50 -5.46 -1.16
C GLN A 95 8.98 -5.59 -1.21
N ILE A 96 8.40 -6.13 -0.14
CA ILE A 96 6.96 -6.24 0.07
C ILE A 96 6.60 -5.56 1.38
N GLY A 97 5.44 -4.89 1.40
CA GLY A 97 4.96 -4.15 2.55
C GLY A 97 3.49 -3.78 2.43
N VAL A 98 2.96 -3.19 3.50
CA VAL A 98 1.53 -2.93 3.67
C VAL A 98 1.25 -1.43 3.65
N VAL A 99 0.17 -1.05 2.98
CA VAL A 99 -0.37 0.30 2.98
C VAL A 99 -1.15 0.55 4.26
N GLY A 100 -0.76 1.57 5.01
CA GLY A 100 -1.48 2.04 6.19
C GLY A 100 -1.64 3.55 6.20
N VAL A 101 -2.43 4.05 7.15
CA VAL A 101 -2.57 5.49 7.38
C VAL A 101 -1.71 5.89 8.58
N THR A 102 -0.75 6.80 8.38
CA THR A 102 0.00 7.42 9.49
C THR A 102 -0.28 8.92 9.53
N GLY A 103 -1.00 9.37 10.55
CA GLY A 103 -1.39 10.77 10.67
C GLY A 103 -2.39 11.19 9.58
N CYS A 104 -1.90 11.89 8.55
CA CYS A 104 -2.72 12.39 7.43
C CYS A 104 -2.24 11.87 6.05
N SER A 105 -1.27 10.96 6.03
CA SER A 105 -0.71 10.34 4.81
C SER A 105 -1.01 8.84 4.77
N PHE A 106 -1.07 8.32 3.54
CA PHE A 106 -0.94 6.90 3.31
C PHE A 106 0.54 6.57 3.18
N ASP A 107 1.00 5.65 4.01
CA ASP A 107 2.39 5.24 4.09
C ASP A 107 2.52 3.76 3.78
N TYR A 108 3.61 3.43 3.11
CA TYR A 108 4.03 2.07 2.87
C TYR A 108 5.00 1.65 3.97
N LYS A 109 4.65 0.59 4.70
CA LYS A 109 5.53 -0.05 5.70
C LYS A 109 6.15 -1.30 5.09
N THR A 110 7.46 -1.30 4.88
CA THR A 110 8.19 -2.51 4.47
C THR A 110 8.03 -3.61 5.53
N THR A 111 7.69 -4.81 5.07
CA THR A 111 7.60 -6.02 5.91
C THR A 111 8.73 -7.01 5.60
N LYS A 112 9.25 -7.04 4.37
CA LYS A 112 10.45 -7.84 4.04
C LYS A 112 11.11 -7.37 2.74
N THR A 113 12.42 -7.52 2.67
CA THR A 113 13.20 -7.33 1.44
C THR A 113 13.46 -8.69 0.77
N ILE A 114 13.46 -8.77 -0.56
CA ILE A 114 13.71 -10.02 -1.30
C ILE A 114 15.12 -10.57 -1.05
N SER A 115 16.06 -9.73 -0.60
CA SER A 115 17.40 -10.14 -0.14
C SER A 115 17.43 -10.77 1.26
N GLY A 116 16.27 -10.98 1.90
CA GLY A 116 16.14 -11.60 3.23
C GLY A 116 16.44 -10.66 4.41
N LYS A 117 16.68 -9.37 4.14
CA LYS A 117 16.78 -8.36 5.21
C LYS A 117 15.38 -7.87 5.60
N HIS A 118 15.12 -7.78 6.89
CA HIS A 118 13.93 -7.10 7.41
C HIS A 118 14.32 -5.68 7.81
N GLU A 119 13.78 -4.68 7.11
CA GLU A 119 13.95 -3.27 7.44
C GLU A 119 12.56 -2.63 7.54
N GLU A 120 12.22 -2.06 8.70
CA GLU A 120 10.97 -1.30 8.85
C GLU A 120 11.20 0.11 8.32
N ILE A 121 10.85 0.32 7.06
CA ILE A 121 10.88 1.63 6.43
C ILE A 121 9.44 2.10 6.26
N HIS A 122 9.17 3.31 6.73
CA HIS A 122 7.91 4.02 6.52
C HIS A 122 8.15 5.14 5.50
N MET A 123 7.46 5.09 4.36
CA MET A 123 7.59 6.11 3.33
C MET A 123 6.21 6.49 2.78
N PRO A 124 6.00 7.77 2.44
CA PRO A 124 4.86 8.18 1.64
C PRO A 124 4.82 7.39 0.32
N ILE A 125 3.65 6.85 -0.04
CA ILE A 125 3.52 5.99 -1.24
C ILE A 125 3.84 6.76 -2.53
N ASP A 126 3.58 8.06 -2.55
CA ASP A 126 3.85 8.95 -3.68
C ASP A 126 5.35 9.19 -3.93
N TRP A 127 6.24 8.73 -3.03
CA TRP A 127 7.69 8.76 -3.22
C TRP A 127 8.23 7.48 -3.88
N LEU A 128 7.37 6.47 -4.06
CA LEU A 128 7.75 5.22 -4.70
C LEU A 128 7.61 5.35 -6.22
N ASN A 129 8.58 4.84 -6.98
CA ASN A 129 8.58 4.93 -8.43
C ASN A 129 7.96 3.70 -9.11
N ASN A 130 8.24 2.49 -8.59
CA ASN A 130 7.67 1.26 -9.13
C ASN A 130 7.04 0.43 -8.03
N TYR A 131 5.72 0.32 -8.09
CA TYR A 131 4.94 -0.51 -7.19
C TYR A 131 3.74 -1.15 -7.90
N GLU A 132 3.32 -2.29 -7.36
CA GLU A 132 2.19 -3.08 -7.84
C GLU A 132 1.44 -3.66 -6.65
N VAL A 133 0.10 -3.59 -6.69
CA VAL A 133 -0.74 -4.28 -5.72
C VAL A 133 -0.67 -5.78 -6.01
N VAL A 134 -0.15 -6.55 -5.05
CA VAL A 134 -0.02 -8.02 -5.15
C VAL A 134 -1.02 -8.78 -4.31
N GLY A 135 -1.82 -8.07 -3.50
CA GLY A 135 -2.83 -8.64 -2.63
C GLY A 135 -3.24 -7.67 -1.54
N ASN A 136 -3.93 -8.18 -0.53
CA ASN A 136 -4.26 -7.44 0.69
C ASN A 136 -4.07 -8.33 1.93
N ILE A 137 -4.06 -7.72 3.12
CA ILE A 137 -3.83 -8.41 4.39
C ILE A 137 -4.90 -9.44 4.75
N TYR A 138 -6.09 -9.38 4.16
CA TYR A 138 -7.18 -10.31 4.45
C TYR A 138 -7.13 -11.55 3.54
N GLU A 139 -7.01 -11.34 2.22
CA GLU A 139 -7.02 -12.43 1.23
C GLU A 139 -5.64 -13.05 1.00
N ASN A 140 -4.56 -12.31 1.30
CA ASN A 140 -3.19 -12.69 0.95
C ASN A 140 -2.19 -12.51 2.10
N ALA A 141 -2.64 -12.71 3.35
CA ALA A 141 -1.77 -12.63 4.54
C ALA A 141 -0.50 -13.48 4.42
N ASN A 142 -0.56 -14.60 3.70
CA ASN A 142 0.57 -15.49 3.46
C ASN A 142 1.74 -14.82 2.70
N LEU A 143 1.51 -13.73 1.96
CA LEU A 143 2.56 -12.98 1.28
C LEU A 143 3.49 -12.26 2.25
N LEU A 144 3.03 -11.95 3.46
CA LEU A 144 3.80 -11.27 4.49
C LEU A 144 4.67 -12.23 5.31
N ASN A 145 4.30 -13.51 5.36
CA ASN A 145 5.04 -14.51 6.10
C ASN A 145 6.34 -14.88 5.36
N GLU A 146 7.39 -15.16 6.12
CA GLU A 146 8.62 -15.74 5.60
C GLU A 146 8.33 -17.18 5.16
N THR A 147 8.45 -17.45 3.87
CA THR A 147 8.81 -18.79 3.43
C THR A 147 10.33 -18.78 3.35
N GLU A 148 10.98 -19.24 4.42
CA GLU A 148 12.29 -19.86 4.27
C GLU A 148 12.16 -20.94 3.18
N ALA A 149 12.90 -20.77 2.09
CA ALA A 149 13.19 -21.81 1.13
C ALA A 149 14.68 -22.17 1.27
#